data_AF-A0A432J194-F1
#
_entry.id   AF-A0A432J194-F1
#
_cell.length_a   1.000
_cell.length_b   1.000
_cell.length_c   1.000
_cell.angle_alpha   90.00
_cell.angle_beta   90.00
_cell.angle_gamma   90.00
#
_symmetry.space_group_name_H-M   'P 1'
#
loop_
_entity.id
_entity.type
_entity.pdbx_description
1 polymer ?
#
loop_
_entity_poly.entity_id
_entity_poly.type
_entity_poly.pdbx_seq_one_letter_code
_entity_poly.pdbx_strand_id
1 'polypeptide(L)'
;MNTLSKYYISRIFIAIAFGALARVTGASWPTTIGFAVGALAIFLYLPKSGRYLIQPRNSIAPFREDEFGRAIRNRAARDGFVLLTLGFFVLHLYAAIAKTVIPASWFDALFAVGLLAYLISDFWRRRA
;
A
#
# COMPACT_ATOMS: atom_id res chain seq x y z
N MET A 1 -2.71 -23.48 18.59
CA MET A 1 -2.92 -22.48 17.51
C MET A 1 -1.82 -22.61 16.48
N ASN A 2 -2.17 -22.83 15.22
CA ASN A 2 -1.21 -22.92 14.12
C ASN A 2 -0.59 -21.53 13.85
N THR A 3 0.61 -21.49 13.28
CA THR A 3 1.36 -20.27 12.94
C THR A 3 0.52 -19.25 12.15
N LEU A 4 -0.33 -19.72 11.23
CA LEU A 4 -1.27 -18.89 10.47
C LEU A 4 -2.36 -18.24 11.34
N SER A 5 -2.86 -18.93 12.37
CA SER A 5 -3.89 -18.37 13.27
C SER A 5 -3.34 -17.19 14.09
N LYS A 6 -2.11 -17.30 14.59
CA LYS A 6 -1.42 -16.20 15.32
C LYS A 6 -1.18 -14.99 14.41
N TYR A 7 -0.79 -15.25 13.16
CA TYR A 7 -0.65 -14.22 12.14
C TYR A 7 -1.97 -13.44 11.91
N TYR A 8 -3.08 -14.14 11.65
CA TYR A 8 -4.35 -13.46 11.34
C TYR A 8 -4.86 -12.61 12.49
N ILE A 9 -4.73 -13.08 13.74
CA ILE A 9 -5.09 -12.29 14.91
C ILE A 9 -4.27 -11.00 14.97
N SER A 10 -2.94 -11.08 14.82
CA SER A 10 -2.08 -9.89 14.76
C SER A 10 -2.49 -8.92 13.65
N ARG A 11 -2.86 -9.44 12.47
CA ARG A 11 -3.28 -8.61 11.33
C ARG A 11 -4.64 -7.96 11.49
N ILE A 12 -5.56 -8.57 12.23
CA ILE A 12 -6.82 -7.92 12.62
C ILE A 12 -6.54 -6.69 13.48
N PHE A 13 -5.67 -6.80 14.49
CA PHE A 13 -5.30 -5.65 15.32
C PHE A 13 -4.66 -4.51 14.52
N ILE A 14 -3.76 -4.84 13.59
CA ILE A 14 -3.12 -3.84 12.72
C ILE A 14 -4.16 -3.20 11.79
N ALA A 15 -5.08 -3.98 11.21
CA ALA A 15 -6.15 -3.46 10.37
C ALA A 15 -7.08 -2.50 11.14
N ILE A 16 -7.43 -2.84 12.39
CA ILE A 16 -8.18 -1.94 13.28
C ILE A 16 -7.38 -0.66 13.54
N ALA A 17 -6.07 -0.75 13.79
CA ALA A 17 -5.22 0.42 13.97
C ALA A 17 -5.18 1.34 12.74
N PHE A 18 -5.15 0.78 11.52
CA PHE A 18 -5.28 1.57 10.28
C PHE A 18 -6.62 2.30 10.19
N GLY A 19 -7.73 1.62 10.52
CA GLY A 19 -9.04 2.26 10.60
C GLY A 19 -9.07 3.37 11.64
N ALA A 20 -8.60 3.10 12.85
CA ALA A 20 -8.54 4.09 13.93
C ALA A 20 -7.72 5.33 13.54
N LEU A 21 -6.58 5.15 12.86
CA LEU A 21 -5.77 6.25 12.35
C LEU A 21 -6.54 7.10 11.34
N ALA A 22 -7.23 6.48 10.39
CA ALA A 22 -8.10 7.20 9.44
C ALA A 22 -9.22 7.98 10.18
N ARG A 23 -9.77 7.42 11.26
CA ARG A 23 -10.80 8.10 12.05
C ARG A 23 -10.26 9.34 12.77
N VAL A 24 -9.05 9.25 13.33
CA VAL A 24 -8.38 10.35 14.03
C VAL A 24 -7.99 11.47 13.07
N THR A 25 -7.66 11.16 11.81
CA THR A 25 -7.41 12.17 10.78
C THR A 25 -8.69 12.80 10.20
N GLY A 26 -9.86 12.48 10.77
CA GLY A 26 -11.13 13.09 10.42
C GLY A 26 -11.90 12.39 9.31
N ALA A 27 -11.51 11.17 8.90
CA ALA A 27 -12.22 10.44 7.86
C ALA A 27 -13.65 10.07 8.29
N SER A 28 -14.57 10.00 7.32
CA SER A 28 -15.94 9.53 7.54
C SER A 28 -15.97 8.05 7.99
N TRP A 29 -17.09 7.61 8.58
CA TRP A 29 -17.26 6.21 8.98
C TRP A 29 -17.11 5.20 7.83
N PRO A 30 -17.71 5.42 6.64
CA PRO A 30 -17.48 4.55 5.49
C PRO A 30 -16.01 4.45 5.10
N THR A 31 -15.28 5.57 5.06
CA THR A 31 -13.83 5.57 4.75
C THR A 31 -13.01 4.85 5.81
N THR A 32 -13.32 5.06 7.10
CA THR A 32 -12.67 4.40 8.23
C THR A 32 -12.79 2.88 8.13
N ILE A 33 -14.02 2.39 7.91
CA ILE A 33 -14.32 0.96 7.74
C ILE A 33 -13.63 0.44 6.48
N GLY A 34 -13.65 1.22 5.39
CA GLY A 34 -12.97 0.89 4.14
C GLY A 34 -11.46 0.67 4.32
N PHE A 35 -10.78 1.53 5.08
CA PHE A 35 -9.35 1.36 5.38
C PHE A 35 -9.08 0.11 6.22
N ALA A 36 -9.86 -0.14 7.26
CA ALA A 36 -9.69 -1.33 8.11
C ALA A 36 -9.94 -2.62 7.32
N VAL A 37 -11.05 -2.69 6.58
CA VAL A 37 -11.41 -3.86 5.76
C VAL A 37 -10.41 -4.04 4.61
N GLY A 38 -9.98 -2.96 3.96
CA GLY A 38 -8.98 -3.00 2.89
C GLY A 38 -7.64 -3.53 3.38
N ALA A 39 -7.15 -3.02 4.52
CA ALA A 39 -5.93 -3.54 5.15
C ALA A 39 -6.05 -5.03 5.50
N LEU A 40 -7.20 -5.44 6.05
CA LEU A 40 -7.46 -6.84 6.37
C LEU A 40 -7.50 -7.72 5.11
N ALA A 41 -8.16 -7.27 4.04
CA ALA A 41 -8.22 -7.98 2.78
C ALA A 41 -6.81 -8.19 2.19
N ILE A 42 -5.94 -7.19 2.27
CA ILE A 42 -4.53 -7.31 1.88
C ILE A 42 -3.82 -8.35 2.74
N PHE A 43 -4.00 -8.32 4.06
CA PHE A 43 -3.40 -9.30 4.97
C PHE A 43 -3.90 -10.73 4.74
N LEU A 44 -5.15 -10.92 4.35
CA LEU A 44 -5.69 -12.22 3.97
C LEU A 44 -5.15 -12.71 2.61
N TYR A 45 -4.86 -11.78 1.70
CA TYR A 45 -4.31 -12.07 0.38
C TYR A 45 -2.82 -12.41 0.41
N LEU A 46 -2.03 -11.74 1.25
CA LEU A 46 -0.57 -11.91 1.32
C LEU A 46 -0.09 -13.37 1.45
N PRO A 47 -0.66 -14.22 2.35
CA PRO A 47 -0.31 -15.63 2.43
C PRO A 47 -0.61 -16.42 1.15
N LYS A 48 -1.67 -16.07 0.43
CA LYS A 48 -2.16 -16.76 -0.77
C LYS A 48 -1.49 -16.27 -2.05
N SER A 49 -0.80 -15.13 -1.98
CA SER A 49 -0.21 -14.46 -3.14
C SER A 49 1.03 -15.17 -3.72
N GLY A 50 1.57 -16.19 -3.03
CA GLY A 50 2.81 -16.88 -3.44
C GLY A 50 4.08 -16.03 -3.30
N ARG A 51 3.97 -14.81 -2.78
CA ARG A 51 5.07 -13.83 -2.69
C ARG A 51 6.05 -14.08 -1.54
N TYR A 52 5.69 -14.95 -0.61
CA TYR A 52 6.40 -15.14 0.64
C TYR A 52 6.61 -16.61 0.94
N LEU A 53 7.82 -16.93 1.40
CA LEU A 53 8.15 -18.20 2.00
C LEU A 53 7.68 -18.19 3.46
N ILE A 54 6.97 -19.24 3.87
CA ILE A 54 6.50 -19.40 5.25
C ILE A 54 7.67 -19.93 6.09
N GLN A 55 8.13 -19.13 7.05
CA GLN A 55 9.07 -19.50 8.09
C GLN A 55 8.32 -19.88 9.36
N PRO A 56 8.25 -21.18 9.71
CA PRO A 56 7.48 -21.65 10.87
C PRO A 56 7.98 -21.10 12.21
N ARG A 57 9.25 -20.70 12.26
CA ARG A 57 9.94 -20.21 13.48
C ARG A 57 9.38 -18.88 14.00
N ASN A 58 8.80 -18.05 13.11
CA ASN A 58 8.27 -16.73 13.45
C ASN A 58 6.74 -16.73 13.38
N SER A 59 6.07 -17.06 14.49
CA SER A 59 4.62 -17.27 14.46
C SER A 59 3.75 -16.03 14.23
N ILE A 60 4.27 -14.82 14.47
CA ILE A 60 3.54 -13.55 14.32
C ILE A 60 3.78 -12.91 12.94
N ALA A 61 4.98 -13.09 12.39
CA ALA A 61 5.38 -12.62 11.06
C ALA A 61 6.10 -13.76 10.33
N PRO A 62 5.38 -14.81 9.91
CA PRO A 62 5.98 -16.00 9.34
C PRO A 62 6.45 -15.79 7.89
N PHE A 63 6.33 -14.59 7.33
CA PHE A 63 6.61 -14.36 5.93
C PHE A 63 8.03 -13.85 5.73
N ARG A 64 8.83 -14.62 5.01
CA ARG A 64 10.08 -14.17 4.41
C ARG A 64 9.85 -13.86 2.94
N GLU A 65 10.34 -12.72 2.49
CA GLU A 65 10.28 -12.36 1.09
C GLU A 65 11.17 -13.26 0.25
N ASP A 66 10.59 -13.73 -0.85
CA ASP A 66 11.38 -14.31 -1.94
C ASP A 66 12.23 -13.20 -2.60
N GLU A 67 13.45 -13.53 -3.02
CA GLU A 67 14.38 -12.60 -3.67
C GLU A 67 13.79 -12.05 -4.97
N PHE A 68 13.15 -12.91 -5.76
CA PHE A 68 12.45 -12.52 -6.97
C PHE A 68 11.26 -11.59 -6.66
N GLY A 69 10.42 -11.96 -5.69
CA GLY A 69 9.29 -11.15 -5.25
C GLY A 69 9.68 -9.76 -4.73
N ARG A 70 10.84 -9.67 -4.05
CA ARG A 70 11.44 -8.42 -3.57
C ARG A 70 12.01 -7.57 -4.71
N ALA A 71 12.67 -8.18 -5.69
CA ALA A 71 13.16 -7.46 -6.88
C ALA A 71 12.01 -6.84 -7.67
N ILE A 72 10.91 -7.59 -7.87
CA ILE A 72 9.69 -7.08 -8.51
C ILE A 72 9.12 -5.90 -7.73
N ARG A 73 8.93 -6.05 -6.43
CA ARG A 73 8.36 -4.99 -5.59
C ARG A 73 9.22 -3.73 -5.62
N ASN A 74 10.54 -3.86 -5.49
CA ASN A 74 11.45 -2.71 -5.51
C ASN A 74 11.35 -1.97 -6.85
N ARG A 75 11.19 -2.70 -7.96
CA ARG A 75 11.02 -2.09 -9.28
C ARG A 75 9.65 -1.41 -9.41
N ALA A 76 8.57 -2.06 -8.96
CA ALA A 76 7.24 -1.46 -8.95
C ALA A 76 7.16 -0.22 -8.06
N ALA A 77 7.82 -0.25 -6.90
CA ALA A 77 7.93 0.89 -5.98
C ALA A 77 8.70 2.05 -6.63
N ARG A 78 9.79 1.74 -7.36
CA ARG A 78 10.51 2.75 -8.14
C ARG A 78 9.60 3.41 -9.19
N ASP A 79 8.83 2.61 -9.92
CA ASP A 79 7.94 3.14 -10.97
C ASP A 79 6.88 4.08 -10.38
N GLY A 80 6.23 3.69 -9.27
CA GLY A 80 5.30 4.55 -8.55
C GLY A 80 5.96 5.80 -7.97
N PHE A 81 7.15 5.67 -7.37
CA PHE A 81 7.90 6.79 -6.80
C PHE A 81 8.29 7.81 -7.87
N VAL A 82 8.81 7.36 -9.01
CA VAL A 82 9.18 8.24 -10.13
C VAL A 82 7.98 9.05 -10.61
N LEU A 83 6.81 8.43 -10.75
CA LEU A 83 5.59 9.14 -11.16
C LEU A 83 5.13 10.15 -10.11
N LEU A 84 5.21 9.82 -8.82
CA LEU A 84 4.91 10.76 -7.75
C LEU A 84 5.87 11.95 -7.80
N THR A 85 7.18 11.71 -7.86
CA THR A 85 8.18 12.80 -7.90
C THR A 85 7.99 13.71 -9.10
N LEU A 86 7.79 13.14 -10.29
CA LEU A 86 7.55 13.91 -11.52
C LEU A 86 6.23 14.69 -11.44
N GLY A 87 5.15 14.06 -10.95
CA GLY A 87 3.88 14.74 -10.79
C GLY A 87 3.95 15.88 -9.78
N PHE A 88 4.63 15.69 -8.64
CA PHE A 88 4.86 16.75 -7.66
C PHE A 88 5.64 17.91 -8.28
N PHE A 89 6.69 17.62 -9.05
CA PHE A 89 7.47 18.64 -9.74
C PHE A 89 6.61 19.44 -10.73
N VAL A 90 5.78 18.76 -11.53
CA VAL A 90 4.87 19.42 -12.49
C VAL A 90 3.84 20.30 -11.78
N LEU A 91 3.23 19.81 -10.69
CA LEU A 91 2.27 20.60 -9.91
C LEU A 91 2.93 21.83 -9.29
N HIS A 92 4.14 21.68 -8.77
CA HIS A 92 4.90 22.79 -8.20
C HIS A 92 5.26 23.83 -9.26
N LEU A 93 5.73 23.40 -10.43
CA LEU A 93 6.05 24.28 -11.55
C LEU A 93 4.81 25.03 -12.04
N TYR A 94 3.68 24.33 -12.19
CA TYR A 94 2.40 24.94 -12.57
C TYR A 94 1.97 25.99 -11.53
N ALA A 95 2.04 25.69 -10.23
CA ALA A 95 1.71 26.63 -9.17
C ALA A 95 2.58 27.90 -9.24
N ALA A 96 3.88 27.74 -9.50
CA ALA A 96 4.83 28.84 -9.61
C ALA A 96 4.53 29.75 -10.83
N ILE A 97 4.21 29.15 -11.98
CA ILE A 97 3.90 29.89 -13.22
C ILE A 97 2.54 30.58 -13.13
N ALA A 98 1.51 29.85 -12.69
CA ALA A 98 0.14 30.34 -12.59
C ALA A 98 -0.10 31.21 -11.35
N LYS A 99 0.87 31.30 -10.43
CA LYS A 99 0.80 32.02 -9.16
C LYS A 99 -0.46 31.66 -8.35
N THR A 100 -0.76 30.37 -8.29
CA THR A 100 -1.98 29.84 -7.68
C THR A 100 -1.68 28.78 -6.62
N VAL A 101 -2.63 28.55 -5.73
CA VAL A 101 -2.57 27.48 -4.72
C VAL A 101 -3.18 26.22 -5.31
N ILE A 102 -2.45 25.10 -5.24
CA ILE A 102 -2.92 23.80 -5.70
C ILE A 102 -3.93 23.25 -4.70
N PRO A 103 -5.16 22.88 -5.12
CA PRO A 103 -6.12 22.22 -4.24
C PRO A 103 -5.60 20.88 -3.72
N ALA A 104 -5.93 20.55 -2.46
CA ALA A 104 -5.55 19.27 -1.85
C ALA A 104 -5.95 18.04 -2.68
N SER A 105 -7.11 18.10 -3.35
CA SER A 105 -7.63 17.02 -4.19
C SER A 105 -6.72 16.62 -5.36
N TRP A 106 -5.86 17.52 -5.83
CA TRP A 106 -4.91 17.22 -6.89
C TRP A 106 -3.75 16.36 -6.36
N PHE A 107 -3.35 16.55 -5.11
CA PHE A 107 -2.38 15.69 -4.45
C PHE A 107 -2.98 14.31 -4.14
N ASP A 108 -4.25 14.23 -3.76
CA ASP A 108 -4.96 12.96 -3.60
C ASP A 108 -5.00 12.17 -4.92
N ALA A 109 -5.31 12.86 -6.03
CA ALA A 109 -5.30 12.27 -7.36
C ALA A 109 -3.89 11.80 -7.77
N LEU A 110 -2.86 12.62 -7.51
CA LEU A 110 -1.47 12.24 -7.78
C LEU A 110 -1.06 11.01 -6.97
N PHE A 111 -1.42 10.95 -5.69
CA PHE A 111 -1.16 9.79 -4.84
C PHE A 111 -1.86 8.54 -5.38
N ALA A 112 -3.12 8.66 -5.81
CA ALA A 112 -3.86 7.57 -6.43
C ALA A 112 -3.17 7.07 -7.71
N VAL A 113 -2.69 7.97 -8.58
CA VAL A 113 -1.94 7.60 -9.79
C VAL A 113 -0.65 6.85 -9.46
N GLY A 114 0.14 7.33 -8.49
CA GLY A 114 1.36 6.65 -8.06
C GLY A 114 1.09 5.26 -7.48
N LEU A 115 0.02 5.12 -6.68
CA LEU A 115 -0.42 3.84 -6.15
C LEU A 115 -0.87 2.88 -7.25
N LEU A 116 -1.67 3.36 -8.21
CA LEU A 116 -2.12 2.56 -9.35
C LEU A 116 -0.93 2.09 -10.20
N ALA A 117 0.04 2.95 -10.47
CA ALA A 117 1.24 2.57 -11.21
C ALA A 117 2.05 1.50 -10.48
N TYR A 118 2.19 1.61 -9.15
CA TYR A 118 2.80 0.56 -8.34
C TYR A 118 2.05 -0.76 -8.48
N LEU A 119 0.72 -0.76 -8.32
CA LEU A 119 -0.10 -1.97 -8.39
C LEU A 119 -0.06 -2.61 -9.77
N ILE A 120 -0.16 -1.82 -10.84
CA ILE A 120 -0.08 -2.27 -12.22
C ILE A 120 1.31 -2.85 -12.51
N SER A 121 2.38 -2.14 -12.15
CA SER A 121 3.76 -2.61 -12.39
C SER A 121 4.06 -3.91 -11.63
N ASP A 122 3.64 -4.00 -10.36
CA ASP A 122 3.80 -5.21 -9.55
C ASP A 122 3.02 -6.39 -10.15
N PHE A 123 1.78 -6.17 -10.60
CA PHE A 123 0.96 -7.21 -11.19
C PHE A 123 1.49 -7.69 -12.54
N TRP A 124 1.90 -6.77 -13.40
CA TRP A 124 2.36 -7.10 -14.76
C TRP A 124 3.68 -7.87 -14.72
N ARG A 125 4.62 -7.46 -13.85
CA ARG A 125 5.91 -8.15 -13.67
C ARG A 125 5.82 -9.53 -13.02
N ARG A 126 4.69 -9.87 -12.42
CA ARG A 126 4.44 -11.22 -11.87
C ARG A 126 3.84 -12.18 -12.89
N ARG A 127 3.35 -11.66 -14.02
CA ARG A 127 2.79 -12.44 -15.14
C ARG A 127 3.77 -12.65 -16.28
N ALA A 128 4.83 -11.85 -16.35
CA ALA A 128 5.93 -11.98 -17.29
C ALA A 128 6.97 -12.98 -16.76
#